data_AF-A0A6P1HW66-F1
#
_entry.id   AF-A0A6P1HW66-F1
#
_cell.length_a   1.000
_cell.length_b   1.000
_cell.length_c   1.000
_cell.angle_alpha   90.00
_cell.angle_beta   90.00
_cell.angle_gamma   90.00
#
_symmetry.space_group_name_H-M   'P 1'
#
loop_
_entity.id
_entity.type
_entity.pdbx_description
1 polymer ?
#
loop_
_entity_poly.entity_id
_entity_poly.type
_entity_poly.pdbx_seq_one_letter_code
_entity_poly.pdbx_strand_id
1 'polypeptide(L)'
;MTTHSSADRRRRRSLTLRDAADQFRRHPSPWMVGGMLAVAVAARLAVGDWHLSDAVLPVVMLALFPFAEWVIHVCILHWKPRRVLGLTVDSLLARKHREHHVDPRDVPLVFIPWQTLTWLIPVLAGLSVLAFPRLGLGLTFLVTLSALGVVYEWTHYLIHSDYKPKSRFYRAIWRSHRHHHYKNEHYWFTVTTTGTADRLLGTAPDPESVEKSPTARSLHTVR
;
A
#
# COMPACT_ATOMS: atom_id res chain seq x y z
N MET A 1 -41.43 12.44 -27.23
CA MET A 1 -41.06 11.02 -27.02
C MET A 1 -39.57 10.90 -27.32
N THR A 2 -38.73 11.30 -26.37
CA THR A 2 -37.27 11.34 -26.51
C THR A 2 -36.72 9.94 -26.33
N THR A 3 -36.09 9.43 -27.40
CA THR A 3 -35.41 8.14 -27.44
C THR A 3 -34.17 8.20 -26.55
N HIS A 4 -34.25 7.61 -25.37
CA HIS A 4 -33.07 7.33 -24.56
C HIS A 4 -32.18 6.33 -25.29
N SER A 5 -31.06 6.83 -25.83
CA SER A 5 -30.01 6.02 -26.45
C SER A 5 -29.56 4.91 -25.49
N SER A 6 -29.50 3.69 -26.02
CA SER A 6 -28.98 2.48 -25.38
C SER A 6 -27.53 2.59 -24.90
N ALA A 7 -26.83 3.68 -25.22
CA ALA A 7 -25.48 4.00 -24.74
C ALA A 7 -25.42 4.38 -23.25
N ASP A 8 -26.50 4.92 -22.68
CA ASP A 8 -26.57 5.35 -21.26
C ASP A 8 -26.81 4.17 -20.29
N ARG A 9 -27.01 2.95 -20.84
CA ARG A 9 -27.23 1.70 -20.10
C ARG A 9 -26.05 0.74 -20.17
N ARG A 10 -24.81 1.23 -20.32
CA ARG A 10 -23.67 0.51 -19.73
C ARG A 10 -23.84 0.57 -18.21
N ARG A 11 -24.71 -0.30 -17.68
CA ARG A 11 -24.68 -0.77 -16.29
C ARG A 11 -23.21 -0.86 -15.91
N ARG A 12 -22.78 -0.02 -14.96
CA ARG A 12 -21.46 -0.09 -14.32
C ARG A 12 -21.24 -1.53 -13.89
N ARG A 13 -20.64 -2.36 -14.76
CA ARG A 13 -20.30 -3.74 -14.42
C ARG A 13 -19.30 -3.59 -13.28
N SER A 14 -19.65 -4.12 -12.12
CA SER A 14 -18.70 -4.20 -11.00
C SER A 14 -17.45 -4.89 -11.52
N LEU A 15 -16.29 -4.26 -11.33
CA LEU A 15 -15.00 -4.83 -11.72
C LEU A 15 -14.90 -6.23 -11.12
N THR A 16 -14.56 -7.24 -11.94
CA THR A 16 -14.29 -8.58 -11.41
C THR A 16 -12.84 -8.66 -10.88
N LEU A 17 -12.50 -9.67 -10.08
CA LEU A 17 -11.11 -9.86 -9.65
C LEU A 17 -10.17 -10.13 -10.82
N ARG A 18 -10.68 -10.76 -11.90
CA ARG A 18 -9.89 -11.01 -13.12
C ARG A 18 -9.60 -9.70 -13.83
N ASP A 19 -10.61 -8.85 -14.04
CA ASP A 19 -10.41 -7.53 -14.65
C ASP A 19 -9.46 -6.67 -13.82
N ALA A 20 -9.58 -6.74 -12.49
CA ALA A 20 -8.70 -6.05 -11.56
C ALA A 20 -7.25 -6.55 -11.66
N ALA A 21 -7.03 -7.87 -11.73
CA ALA A 21 -5.71 -8.46 -11.91
C ALA A 21 -5.10 -8.08 -13.26
N ASP A 22 -5.92 -8.04 -14.31
CA ASP A 22 -5.49 -7.63 -15.65
C ASP A 22 -5.06 -6.17 -15.71
N GLN A 23 -5.71 -5.29 -14.95
CA GLN A 23 -5.29 -3.91 -14.81
C GLN A 23 -4.03 -3.79 -13.94
N PHE A 24 -4.00 -4.44 -12.78
CA PHE A 24 -2.87 -4.42 -11.83
C PHE A 24 -1.54 -4.75 -12.51
N ARG A 25 -1.48 -5.82 -13.32
CA ARG A 25 -0.24 -6.24 -14.01
C ARG A 25 0.26 -5.26 -15.08
N ARG A 26 -0.56 -4.29 -15.51
CA ARG A 26 -0.17 -3.29 -16.53
C ARG A 26 0.63 -2.13 -15.95
N HIS A 27 0.73 -2.04 -14.63
CA HIS A 27 1.46 -0.96 -13.96
C HIS A 27 2.88 -1.39 -13.59
N PRO A 28 3.87 -0.49 -13.68
CA PRO A 28 5.26 -0.78 -13.33
C PRO A 28 5.48 -1.44 -11.98
N SER A 29 4.92 -0.85 -10.92
CA SER A 29 5.21 -1.27 -9.56
C SER A 29 4.83 -2.74 -9.27
N PRO A 30 3.61 -3.21 -9.64
CA PRO A 30 3.25 -4.62 -9.52
C PRO A 30 4.23 -5.64 -10.09
N TRP A 31 4.71 -5.45 -11.32
CA TRP A 31 5.66 -6.40 -11.91
C TRP A 31 7.09 -6.20 -11.41
N MET A 32 7.47 -5.02 -10.92
CA MET A 32 8.76 -4.80 -10.25
C MET A 32 8.82 -5.53 -8.91
N VAL A 33 7.80 -5.35 -8.06
CA VAL A 33 7.72 -6.03 -6.75
C VAL A 33 7.48 -7.53 -6.94
N GLY A 34 6.61 -7.91 -7.88
CA GLY A 34 6.39 -9.32 -8.24
C GLY A 34 7.63 -9.99 -8.82
N GLY A 35 8.42 -9.28 -9.63
CA GLY A 35 9.70 -9.75 -10.15
C GLY A 35 10.73 -9.96 -9.04
N MET A 36 10.85 -9.00 -8.10
CA MET A 36 11.69 -9.15 -6.91
C MET A 36 11.29 -10.37 -6.09
N LEU A 37 9.98 -10.58 -5.87
CA LEU A 37 9.47 -11.77 -5.18
C LEU A 37 9.87 -13.06 -5.92
N ALA A 38 9.65 -13.13 -7.24
CA ALA A 38 9.95 -14.32 -8.03
C ALA A 38 11.46 -14.66 -7.99
N VAL A 39 12.32 -13.66 -8.16
CA VAL A 39 13.78 -13.82 -8.07
C VAL A 39 14.20 -14.23 -6.65
N ALA A 40 13.66 -13.59 -5.61
CA ALA A 40 13.96 -13.93 -4.23
C ALA A 40 13.53 -15.36 -3.87
N VAL A 41 12.36 -15.81 -4.35
CA VAL A 41 11.88 -17.20 -4.16
C VAL A 41 12.82 -18.17 -4.87
N ALA A 42 13.15 -17.93 -6.15
CA ALA A 42 14.06 -18.78 -6.90
C ALA A 42 15.44 -18.88 -6.22
N ALA A 43 15.98 -17.74 -5.77
CA ALA A 43 17.23 -17.69 -5.03
C ALA A 43 17.14 -18.43 -3.68
N ARG A 44 16.06 -18.22 -2.90
CA ARG A 44 15.86 -18.90 -1.60
C ARG A 44 15.79 -20.42 -1.76
N LEU A 45 15.13 -20.89 -2.82
CA LEU A 45 15.05 -22.31 -3.15
C LEU A 45 16.41 -22.88 -3.58
N ALA A 46 17.16 -22.14 -4.41
CA ALA A 46 18.46 -22.56 -4.91
C ALA A 46 19.55 -22.59 -3.82
N VAL A 47 19.56 -21.59 -2.91
CA VAL A 47 20.54 -21.50 -1.83
C VAL A 47 20.33 -22.59 -0.76
N GLY A 48 19.08 -23.03 -0.51
CA GLY A 48 18.82 -24.01 0.53
C GLY A 48 19.11 -23.45 1.93
N ASP A 49 19.80 -24.18 2.81
CA ASP A 49 20.04 -23.73 4.20
C ASP A 49 18.73 -23.50 4.98
N TRP A 50 17.86 -24.51 4.96
CA TRP A 50 16.54 -24.46 5.61
C TRP A 50 16.66 -24.81 7.09
N HIS A 51 16.36 -23.83 7.94
CA HIS A 51 16.25 -24.05 9.38
C HIS A 51 14.81 -23.82 9.80
N LEU A 52 14.28 -24.65 10.70
CA LEU A 52 12.90 -24.47 11.20
C LEU A 52 12.72 -23.10 11.88
N SER A 53 13.80 -22.57 12.48
CA SER A 53 13.85 -21.22 13.06
C SER A 53 13.64 -20.11 12.04
N ASP A 54 13.89 -20.34 10.75
CA ASP A 54 13.67 -19.33 9.70
C ASP A 54 12.21 -18.90 9.65
N ALA A 55 11.27 -19.78 10.02
CA ALA A 55 9.84 -19.49 10.05
C ALA A 55 9.46 -18.41 11.08
N VAL A 56 10.29 -18.16 12.10
CA VAL A 56 10.07 -17.09 13.09
C VAL A 56 10.08 -15.73 12.40
N LEU A 57 10.97 -15.53 11.43
CA LEU A 57 11.14 -14.24 10.78
C LEU A 57 9.89 -13.80 9.99
N PRO A 58 9.30 -14.61 9.09
CA PRO A 58 8.04 -14.28 8.44
C PRO A 58 6.89 -14.00 9.42
N VAL A 59 6.80 -14.76 10.52
CA VAL A 59 5.76 -14.57 11.54
C VAL A 59 5.91 -13.21 12.22
N VAL A 60 7.14 -12.87 12.64
CA VAL A 60 7.44 -11.56 13.26
C VAL A 60 7.18 -10.43 12.27
N MET A 61 7.63 -10.56 11.02
CA MET A 61 7.39 -9.55 9.98
C MET A 61 5.89 -9.36 9.73
N LEU A 62 5.12 -10.43 9.63
CA LEU A 62 3.66 -10.35 9.43
C LEU A 62 2.98 -9.64 10.62
N ALA A 63 3.41 -9.91 11.85
CA ALA A 63 2.88 -9.28 13.05
C ALA A 63 3.23 -7.77 13.13
N LEU A 64 4.45 -7.41 12.72
CA LEU A 64 4.94 -6.03 12.77
C LEU A 64 4.55 -5.20 11.53
N PHE A 65 4.17 -5.84 10.42
CA PHE A 65 3.87 -5.18 9.16
C PHE A 65 2.82 -4.06 9.28
N PRO A 66 1.69 -4.22 9.99
CA PRO A 66 0.71 -3.14 10.15
C PRO A 66 1.29 -1.88 10.82
N PHE A 67 2.27 -2.05 11.72
CA PHE A 67 2.93 -0.93 12.38
C PHE A 67 3.95 -0.26 11.48
N ALA A 68 4.73 -1.05 10.74
CA ALA A 68 5.63 -0.52 9.71
C ALA A 68 4.85 0.27 8.66
N GLU A 69 3.71 -0.28 8.21
CA GLU A 69 2.76 0.38 7.32
C GLU A 69 2.25 1.70 7.91
N TRP A 70 1.81 1.70 9.18
CA TRP A 70 1.37 2.92 9.87
C TRP A 70 2.48 3.98 9.94
N VAL A 71 3.71 3.59 10.31
CA VAL A 71 4.86 4.51 10.39
C VAL A 71 5.17 5.10 9.03
N ILE A 72 5.21 4.28 7.98
CA ILE A 72 5.42 4.76 6.61
C ILE A 72 4.31 5.73 6.21
N HIS A 73 3.04 5.37 6.47
CA HIS A 73 1.91 6.18 6.06
C HIS A 73 1.91 7.55 6.78
N VAL A 74 2.10 7.57 8.09
CA VAL A 74 2.10 8.79 8.90
C VAL A 74 3.37 9.62 8.66
N CYS A 75 4.55 9.01 8.79
CA CYS A 75 5.81 9.74 8.83
C CYS A 75 6.42 10.02 7.45
N ILE A 76 6.12 9.19 6.44
CA ILE A 76 6.69 9.32 5.09
C ILE A 76 5.65 9.84 4.11
N LEU A 77 4.48 9.20 4.03
CA LEU A 77 3.48 9.53 3.01
C LEU A 77 2.70 10.81 3.33
N HIS A 78 2.34 11.03 4.61
CA HIS A 78 1.69 12.26 5.08
C HIS A 78 2.67 13.40 5.39
N TRP A 79 3.96 13.24 5.09
CA TRP A 79 4.97 14.26 5.34
C TRP A 79 4.60 15.60 4.68
N LYS A 80 4.54 16.66 5.49
CA LYS A 80 4.36 18.03 5.01
C LYS A 80 5.70 18.55 4.46
N PRO A 81 5.76 19.10 3.23
CA PRO A 81 6.99 19.70 2.70
C PRO A 81 7.58 20.74 3.66
N ARG A 82 8.91 20.67 3.91
CA ARG A 82 9.62 21.61 4.80
C ARG A 82 10.81 22.23 4.09
N ARG A 83 11.13 23.49 4.41
CA ARG A 83 12.38 24.13 3.98
C ARG A 83 13.49 23.83 4.98
N VAL A 84 14.59 23.24 4.52
CA VAL A 84 15.80 22.95 5.31
C VAL A 84 16.99 23.50 4.54
N LEU A 85 17.74 24.42 5.15
CA LEU A 85 18.92 25.05 4.53
C LEU A 85 18.66 25.60 3.11
N GLY A 86 17.48 26.22 2.89
CA GLY A 86 17.09 26.79 1.59
C GLY A 86 16.51 25.79 0.58
N LEU A 87 16.59 24.48 0.85
CA LEU A 87 16.05 23.44 -0.01
C LEU A 87 14.69 22.96 0.50
N THR A 88 13.75 22.67 -0.41
CA THR A 88 12.47 22.07 -0.04
C THR A 88 12.63 20.55 0.03
N VAL A 89 12.46 20.00 1.22
CA VAL A 89 12.47 18.55 1.48
C VAL A 89 11.05 18.02 1.33
N ASP A 90 10.84 17.31 0.23
CA ASP A 90 9.56 16.72 -0.15
C ASP A 90 9.80 15.45 -0.97
N SER A 91 9.61 14.29 -0.36
CA SER A 91 9.92 13.01 -1.00
C SER A 91 8.94 12.73 -2.16
N LEU A 92 9.38 11.96 -3.16
CA LEU A 92 8.49 11.53 -4.23
C LEU A 92 7.27 10.76 -3.70
N LEU A 93 7.47 9.96 -2.64
CA LEU A 93 6.41 9.22 -1.95
C LEU A 93 5.35 10.15 -1.36
N ALA A 94 5.77 11.17 -0.60
CA ALA A 94 4.84 12.16 -0.03
C ALA A 94 4.10 12.93 -1.13
N ARG A 95 4.81 13.34 -2.19
CA ARG A 95 4.22 14.01 -3.36
C ARG A 95 3.12 13.18 -4.02
N LYS A 96 3.44 11.94 -4.37
CA LYS A 96 2.49 11.05 -5.04
C LYS A 96 1.34 10.64 -4.14
N HIS A 97 1.57 10.49 -2.84
CA HIS A 97 0.48 10.23 -1.89
C HIS A 97 -0.49 11.41 -1.78
N ARG A 98 0.00 12.65 -1.79
CA ARG A 98 -0.87 13.84 -1.84
C ARG A 98 -1.67 13.93 -3.13
N GLU A 99 -1.06 13.63 -4.28
CA GLU A 99 -1.76 13.52 -5.56
C GLU A 99 -2.86 12.44 -5.49
N HIS A 100 -2.56 11.28 -4.88
CA HIS A 100 -3.53 10.19 -4.63
C HIS A 100 -4.69 10.63 -3.71
N HIS A 101 -4.46 11.45 -2.68
CA HIS A 101 -5.56 12.01 -1.88
C HIS A 101 -6.50 12.93 -2.67
N VAL A 102 -5.98 13.66 -3.67
CA VAL A 102 -6.78 14.51 -4.55
C VAL A 102 -7.65 13.66 -5.47
N ASP A 103 -7.02 12.72 -6.19
CA ASP A 103 -7.70 11.78 -7.08
C ASP A 103 -7.42 10.32 -6.74
N PRO A 104 -8.11 9.75 -5.73
CA PRO A 104 -7.87 8.38 -5.30
C PRO A 104 -8.30 7.33 -6.33
N ARG A 105 -8.93 7.73 -7.44
CA ARG A 105 -9.36 6.82 -8.50
C ARG A 105 -8.37 6.75 -9.65
N ASP A 106 -7.36 7.61 -9.68
CA ASP A 106 -6.27 7.54 -10.64
C ASP A 106 -5.34 6.37 -10.30
N VAL A 107 -5.55 5.26 -11.01
CA VAL A 107 -4.94 3.95 -10.68
C VAL A 107 -3.39 3.99 -10.58
N PRO A 108 -2.64 4.64 -11.50
CA PRO A 108 -1.21 4.86 -11.34
C PRO A 108 -0.75 5.46 -10.00
N LEU A 109 -1.55 6.33 -9.37
CA LEU A 109 -1.20 7.00 -8.10
C LEU A 109 -1.38 6.09 -6.87
N VAL A 110 -2.12 4.99 -7.02
CA VAL A 110 -2.37 4.04 -5.93
C VAL A 110 -1.13 3.20 -5.61
N PHE A 111 -0.26 2.97 -6.59
CA PHE A 111 0.91 2.12 -6.41
C PHE A 111 2.11 2.88 -5.83
N ILE A 112 3.10 2.13 -5.36
CA ILE A 112 4.40 2.71 -5.05
C ILE A 112 4.94 3.35 -6.34
N PRO A 113 5.40 4.63 -6.31
CA PRO A 113 5.99 5.26 -7.48
C PRO A 113 7.18 4.43 -7.95
N TRP A 114 7.13 3.91 -9.17
CA TRP A 114 8.12 2.98 -9.69
C TRP A 114 9.54 3.55 -9.72
N GLN A 115 9.68 4.88 -9.82
CA GLN A 115 10.96 5.58 -9.70
C GLN A 115 11.59 5.42 -8.32
N THR A 116 10.77 5.18 -7.29
CA THR A 116 11.27 4.83 -5.94
C THR A 116 11.81 3.40 -5.93
N LEU A 117 11.16 2.50 -6.67
CA LEU A 117 11.56 1.09 -6.72
C LEU A 117 12.90 0.86 -7.42
N THR A 118 13.32 1.74 -8.34
CA THR A 118 14.61 1.60 -9.05
C THR A 118 15.82 1.62 -8.11
N TRP A 119 15.72 2.32 -6.97
CA TRP A 119 16.75 2.33 -5.94
C TRP A 119 16.36 1.49 -4.71
N LEU A 120 15.07 1.39 -4.38
CA LEU A 120 14.62 0.63 -3.21
C LEU A 120 14.88 -0.88 -3.37
N ILE A 121 14.62 -1.45 -4.55
CA ILE A 121 14.84 -2.88 -4.83
C ILE A 121 16.31 -3.27 -4.62
N PRO A 122 17.32 -2.61 -5.24
CA PRO A 122 18.72 -2.98 -5.00
C PRO A 122 19.15 -2.76 -3.55
N VAL A 123 18.61 -1.75 -2.84
CA VAL A 123 18.86 -1.58 -1.40
C VAL A 123 18.32 -2.77 -0.59
N LEU A 124 17.08 -3.19 -0.83
CA LEU A 124 16.48 -4.34 -0.14
C LEU A 124 17.21 -5.65 -0.47
N ALA A 125 17.65 -5.83 -1.72
CA ALA A 125 18.48 -6.96 -2.11
C ALA A 125 19.84 -6.93 -1.39
N GLY A 126 20.49 -5.76 -1.31
CA GLY A 126 21.73 -5.60 -0.55
C GLY A 126 21.54 -5.92 0.94
N LEU A 127 20.46 -5.43 1.57
CA LEU A 127 20.11 -5.76 2.95
C LEU A 127 19.91 -7.27 3.16
N SER A 128 19.27 -7.94 2.21
CA SER A 128 19.09 -9.41 2.27
C SER A 128 20.41 -10.18 2.29
N VAL A 129 21.49 -9.62 1.77
CA VAL A 129 22.82 -10.25 1.76
C VAL A 129 23.64 -9.82 2.96
N LEU A 130 23.57 -8.54 3.35
CA LEU A 130 24.51 -7.91 4.28
C LEU A 130 24.01 -7.83 5.72
N ALA A 131 22.70 -7.82 5.95
CA ALA A 131 22.13 -7.59 7.29
C ALA A 131 21.84 -8.88 8.08
N PHE A 132 22.03 -10.05 7.46
CA PHE A 132 21.68 -11.34 8.06
C PHE A 132 22.92 -12.25 8.18
N PRO A 133 23.01 -13.06 9.24
CA PRO A 133 24.16 -13.94 9.46
C PRO A 133 24.24 -15.10 8.45
N ARG A 134 23.13 -15.38 7.75
CA ARG A 134 23.03 -16.43 6.74
C ARG A 134 22.25 -15.90 5.54
N LEU A 135 22.75 -16.22 4.35
CA LEU A 135 22.09 -15.86 3.10
C LEU A 135 20.68 -16.45 3.00
N GLY A 136 20.46 -17.68 3.47
CA GLY A 136 19.13 -18.31 3.49
C GLY A 136 18.10 -17.50 4.31
N LEU A 137 18.50 -16.98 5.48
CA LEU A 137 17.62 -16.15 6.31
C LEU A 137 17.35 -14.79 5.67
N GLY A 138 18.36 -14.16 5.09
CA GLY A 138 18.20 -12.89 4.40
C GLY A 138 17.35 -12.99 3.12
N LEU A 139 17.45 -14.09 2.38
CA LEU A 139 16.52 -14.38 1.28
C LEU A 139 15.09 -14.66 1.79
N THR A 140 14.94 -15.26 2.98
CA THR A 140 13.62 -15.41 3.64
C THR A 140 13.01 -14.06 3.99
N PHE A 141 13.81 -13.11 4.48
CA PHE A 141 13.41 -11.71 4.66
C PHE A 141 12.92 -11.11 3.35
N LEU A 142 13.71 -11.23 2.27
CA LEU A 142 13.37 -10.61 0.98
C LEU A 142 12.10 -11.20 0.36
N VAL A 143 11.93 -12.53 0.44
CA VAL A 143 10.69 -13.21 0.01
C VAL A 143 9.50 -12.69 0.80
N THR A 144 9.60 -12.65 2.14
CA THR A 144 8.50 -12.21 3.00
C THR A 144 8.15 -10.75 2.74
N LEU A 145 9.15 -9.86 2.68
CA LEU A 145 8.95 -8.43 2.44
C LEU A 145 8.31 -8.20 1.07
N SER A 146 8.78 -8.89 0.03
CA SER A 146 8.23 -8.76 -1.32
C SER A 146 6.79 -9.26 -1.38
N ALA A 147 6.47 -10.37 -0.71
CA ALA A 147 5.11 -10.90 -0.63
C ALA A 147 4.17 -9.93 0.10
N LEU A 148 4.60 -9.36 1.23
CA LEU A 148 3.85 -8.31 1.94
C LEU A 148 3.66 -7.07 1.06
N GLY A 149 4.66 -6.69 0.28
CA GLY A 149 4.58 -5.59 -0.70
C GLY A 149 3.54 -5.84 -1.78
N VAL A 150 3.51 -7.03 -2.39
CA VAL A 150 2.47 -7.40 -3.38
C VAL A 150 1.07 -7.39 -2.74
N VAL A 151 0.93 -7.92 -1.52
CA VAL A 151 -0.34 -7.90 -0.79
C VAL A 151 -0.79 -6.46 -0.50
N TYR A 152 0.13 -5.60 -0.09
CA TYR A 152 -0.14 -4.18 0.13
C TYR A 152 -0.63 -3.50 -1.14
N GLU A 153 0.11 -3.60 -2.24
CA GLU A 153 -0.25 -2.95 -3.50
C GLU A 153 -1.59 -3.45 -4.04
N TRP A 154 -1.81 -4.77 -3.99
CA TRP A 154 -3.06 -5.38 -4.43
C TRP A 154 -4.25 -4.91 -3.60
N THR A 155 -4.07 -4.87 -2.27
CA THR A 155 -5.13 -4.45 -1.35
C THR A 155 -5.45 -2.97 -1.54
N HIS A 156 -4.43 -2.11 -1.60
CA HIS A 156 -4.61 -0.67 -1.80
C HIS A 156 -5.27 -0.36 -3.14
N TYR A 157 -4.83 -1.02 -4.22
CA TYR A 157 -5.45 -0.95 -5.55
C TYR A 157 -6.92 -1.36 -5.52
N LEU A 158 -7.24 -2.53 -4.97
CA LEU A 158 -8.61 -3.02 -4.93
C LEU A 158 -9.54 -2.08 -4.16
N ILE A 159 -9.05 -1.44 -3.08
CA ILE A 159 -9.86 -0.53 -2.26
C ILE A 159 -10.37 0.67 -3.08
N HIS A 160 -9.52 1.16 -3.97
CA HIS A 160 -9.78 2.33 -4.81
C HIS A 160 -10.39 2.01 -6.18
N SER A 161 -10.40 0.73 -6.55
CA SER A 161 -11.06 0.23 -7.76
C SER A 161 -12.60 0.20 -7.66
N ASP A 162 -13.26 -0.18 -8.76
CA ASP A 162 -14.70 -0.47 -8.79
C ASP A 162 -15.06 -1.89 -8.29
N TYR A 163 -14.11 -2.59 -7.69
CA TYR A 163 -14.34 -3.90 -7.09
C TYR A 163 -15.22 -3.76 -5.84
N LYS A 164 -16.36 -4.47 -5.82
CA LYS A 164 -17.27 -4.47 -4.68
C LYS A 164 -16.75 -5.42 -3.58
N PRO A 165 -16.57 -4.95 -2.33
CA PRO A 165 -16.09 -5.81 -1.26
C PRO A 165 -17.09 -6.92 -0.95
N LYS A 166 -16.62 -8.18 -0.99
CA LYS A 166 -17.45 -9.38 -0.80
C LYS A 166 -17.34 -9.97 0.61
N SER A 167 -16.15 -10.01 1.20
CA SER A 167 -15.93 -10.55 2.54
C SER A 167 -16.08 -9.50 3.64
N ARG A 168 -16.39 -9.94 4.87
CA ARG A 168 -16.47 -9.05 6.04
C ARG A 168 -15.14 -8.34 6.32
N PHE A 169 -14.03 -9.08 6.21
CA PHE A 169 -12.69 -8.59 6.50
C PHE A 169 -12.28 -7.52 5.49
N TYR A 170 -12.39 -7.83 4.19
CA TYR A 170 -12.04 -6.87 3.16
C TYR A 170 -12.96 -5.64 3.18
N ARG A 171 -14.25 -5.81 3.50
CA ARG A 171 -15.18 -4.68 3.66
C ARG A 171 -14.77 -3.76 4.80
N ALA A 172 -14.26 -4.29 5.91
CA ALA A 172 -13.76 -3.49 7.03
C ALA A 172 -12.52 -2.68 6.64
N ILE A 173 -11.55 -3.32 5.97
CA ILE A 173 -10.36 -2.65 5.40
C ILE A 173 -10.78 -1.53 4.45
N TRP A 174 -11.65 -1.85 3.49
CA TRP A 174 -12.19 -0.91 2.50
C TRP A 174 -12.87 0.29 3.14
N ARG A 175 -13.66 0.10 4.20
CA ARG A 175 -14.32 1.20 4.92
C ARG A 175 -13.28 2.07 5.64
N SER A 176 -12.37 1.45 6.39
CA SER A 176 -11.33 2.13 7.17
C SER A 176 -10.52 3.08 6.29
N HIS A 177 -9.93 2.57 5.21
CA HIS A 177 -9.11 3.39 4.32
C HIS A 177 -9.91 4.45 3.54
N ARG A 178 -11.21 4.21 3.31
CA ARG A 178 -12.06 5.26 2.72
C ARG A 178 -12.43 6.35 3.71
N HIS A 179 -12.53 6.05 5.00
CA HIS A 179 -12.66 7.09 6.02
C HIS A 179 -11.41 7.97 6.05
N HIS A 180 -10.23 7.38 5.93
CA HIS A 180 -8.97 8.12 5.79
C HIS A 180 -9.00 9.12 4.62
N HIS A 181 -9.41 8.68 3.42
CA HIS A 181 -9.43 9.55 2.23
C HIS A 181 -10.57 10.57 2.17
N TYR A 182 -11.75 10.22 2.67
CA TYR A 182 -12.96 11.03 2.44
C TYR A 182 -13.52 11.70 3.69
N LYS A 183 -13.10 11.25 4.87
CA LYS A 183 -13.57 11.79 6.14
C LYS A 183 -12.47 12.58 6.84
N ASN A 184 -11.37 11.95 7.24
CA ASN A 184 -10.31 12.63 7.97
C ASN A 184 -8.98 11.89 7.78
N GLU A 185 -8.00 12.58 7.23
CA GLU A 185 -6.66 12.07 6.91
C GLU A 185 -5.79 11.80 8.13
N HIS A 186 -6.19 12.24 9.32
CA HIS A 186 -5.44 12.04 10.56
C HIS A 186 -5.73 10.69 11.25
N TYR A 187 -6.58 9.86 10.65
CA TYR A 187 -7.04 8.59 11.23
C TYR A 187 -7.09 7.47 10.16
N TRP A 188 -7.19 6.22 10.62
CA TRP A 188 -7.38 5.02 9.80
C TRP A 188 -6.29 4.77 8.75
N PHE A 189 -5.02 4.84 9.16
CA PHE A 189 -3.85 4.74 8.29
C PHE A 189 -3.57 3.32 7.78
N THR A 190 -4.01 2.27 8.45
CA THR A 190 -3.71 0.90 8.01
C THR A 190 -4.54 0.52 6.79
N VAL A 191 -3.88 0.04 5.74
CA VAL A 191 -4.45 -0.35 4.44
C VAL A 191 -4.56 -1.87 4.29
N THR A 192 -3.69 -2.66 4.92
CA THR A 192 -3.68 -4.14 4.72
C THR A 192 -4.44 -4.94 5.77
N THR A 193 -4.71 -4.34 6.92
CA THR A 193 -5.47 -4.99 8.01
C THR A 193 -6.67 -4.16 8.40
N THR A 194 -7.52 -4.72 9.27
CA THR A 194 -8.72 -4.02 9.74
C THR A 194 -8.42 -2.89 10.73
N GLY A 195 -7.27 -2.21 10.64
CA GLY A 195 -6.84 -1.17 11.58
C GLY A 195 -6.09 -1.71 12.80
N THR A 196 -5.26 -2.75 12.65
CA THR A 196 -4.50 -3.33 13.77
C THR A 196 -3.61 -2.30 14.45
N ALA A 197 -2.77 -1.59 13.67
CA ALA A 197 -1.92 -0.53 14.22
C ALA A 197 -2.76 0.68 14.66
N ASP A 198 -3.78 1.06 13.89
CA ASP A 198 -4.62 2.21 14.25
C ASP A 198 -5.32 2.04 15.60
N ARG A 199 -5.84 0.85 15.93
CA ARG A 199 -6.46 0.62 17.23
C ARG A 199 -5.47 0.70 18.37
N LEU A 200 -4.27 0.14 18.17
CA LEU A 200 -3.24 0.10 19.21
C LEU A 200 -2.57 1.48 19.42
N LEU A 201 -2.53 2.31 18.38
CA LEU A 201 -1.93 3.65 18.42
C LEU A 201 -2.96 4.77 18.59
N GLY A 202 -4.24 4.43 18.80
CA GLY A 202 -5.30 5.42 19.05
C GLY A 202 -5.74 6.22 17.83
N THR A 203 -5.52 5.72 16.61
CA THR A 203 -5.90 6.38 15.35
C THR A 203 -7.08 5.70 14.64
N ALA A 204 -7.86 4.86 15.33
CA ALA A 204 -9.11 4.26 14.83
C ALA A 204 -10.35 4.66 15.66
N PRO A 205 -10.70 5.96 15.76
CA PRO A 205 -11.92 6.39 16.42
C PRO A 205 -13.18 5.88 15.69
N ASP A 206 -14.32 5.94 16.37
CA ASP A 206 -15.61 5.79 15.71
C ASP A 206 -15.75 6.84 14.60
N PRO A 207 -16.00 6.45 13.34
CA PRO A 207 -16.23 7.42 12.29
C PRO A 207 -17.29 8.44 12.70
N GLU A 208 -18.40 8.08 13.35
CA GLU A 208 -19.47 9.03 13.67
C GLU A 208 -19.04 10.14 14.63
N SER A 209 -18.05 9.91 15.49
CA SER A 209 -17.53 10.90 16.42
C SER A 209 -16.47 11.84 15.82
N VAL A 210 -16.05 11.63 14.56
CA VAL A 210 -14.99 12.40 13.92
C VAL A 210 -15.58 13.43 12.95
N GLU A 211 -15.14 14.68 13.07
CA GLU A 211 -15.46 15.71 12.10
C GLU A 211 -14.77 15.48 10.76
N LYS A 212 -15.44 15.90 9.69
CA LYS A 212 -14.88 15.82 8.35
C LYS A 212 -13.78 16.88 8.21
N SER A 213 -12.56 16.44 7.93
CA SER A 213 -11.43 17.33 7.68
C SER A 213 -11.60 18.08 6.35
N PRO A 214 -11.29 19.39 6.31
CA PRO A 214 -11.27 20.16 5.06
C PRO A 214 -10.15 19.72 4.11
N THR A 215 -9.10 19.06 4.61
CA THR A 215 -7.91 18.68 3.84
C THR A 215 -7.82 17.19 3.50
N ALA A 216 -8.86 16.41 3.80
CA ALA A 216 -8.89 14.95 3.52
C ALA A 216 -8.59 14.61 2.05
N ARG A 217 -8.99 15.49 1.12
CA ARG A 217 -8.75 15.36 -0.33
C ARG A 217 -7.74 16.36 -0.89
N SER A 218 -7.02 17.07 -0.04
CA SER A 218 -6.10 18.12 -0.44
C SER A 218 -5.08 18.37 0.67
N LEU A 219 -4.34 17.31 1.02
CA LEU A 219 -3.40 17.31 2.14
C LEU A 219 -2.52 18.57 2.14
N HIS A 220 -2.50 19.27 3.28
CA HIS A 220 -1.70 20.47 3.55
C HIS A 220 -2.06 21.73 2.74
N THR A 221 -3.20 21.76 2.05
CA THR A 221 -3.64 22.95 1.27
C THR A 221 -4.29 24.05 2.10
N VAL A 222 -4.71 23.78 3.34
CA VAL A 222 -5.20 24.82 4.26
C VAL A 222 -3.99 25.48 4.92
N ARG A 223 -3.81 26.76 4.61
CA ARG A 223 -2.97 27.72 5.35
C ARG A 223 -3.80 28.39 6.43
#